data_AF-A0A2G9NPT3-F1
#
_entry.id   AF-A0A2G9NPT3-F1
#
_cell.length_a   1.000
_cell.length_b   1.000
_cell.length_c   1.000
_cell.angle_alpha   90.00
_cell.angle_beta   90.00
_cell.angle_gamma   90.00
#
_symmetry.space_group_name_H-M   'P 1'
#
loop_
_entity.id
_entity.type
_entity.pdbx_description
1 polymer ?
#
loop_
_entity_poly.entity_id
_entity_poly.type
_entity_poly.pdbx_seq_one_letter_code
_entity_poly.pdbx_strand_id
1 'polypeptide(L)' 'DMVKLAYNDAYDTAILVSSDGDFVPAVQAVKEKGKNVENIGFENKFSYHLQQTCDKFSKLKKIEVEKFFS' A
#
# COMPACT_ATOMS: atom_id res chain seq x y z
N ASP A 1 1.15 -5.50 -11.26
CA ASP A 1 -0.32 -5.53 -11.44
C ASP A 1 -1.05 -4.28 -11.01
N MET A 2 -0.80 -3.74 -9.82
CA MET A 2 -1.48 -2.54 -9.27
C MET A 2 -1.77 -1.45 -10.33
N VAL A 3 -0.73 -0.94 -11.00
CA VAL A 3 -0.87 0.08 -12.05
C VAL A 3 -1.76 -0.38 -13.21
N LYS A 4 -1.50 -1.58 -13.78
CA LYS A 4 -2.28 -2.11 -14.90
C LYS A 4 -3.77 -2.24 -14.54
N LEU A 5 -4.07 -2.71 -13.34
CA LEU A 5 -5.44 -2.90 -12.86
C LEU A 5 -6.14 -1.56 -12.57
N ALA A 6 -5.42 -0.54 -12.07
CA ALA A 6 -5.95 0.82 -11.98
C ALA A 6 -6.34 1.39 -13.35
N TYR A 7 -5.50 1.19 -14.36
CA TYR A 7 -5.78 1.64 -15.73
C TYR A 7 -6.97 0.92 -16.36
N ASN A 8 -7.19 -0.34 -15.99
CA ASN A 8 -8.33 -1.13 -16.43
C ASN A 8 -9.58 -0.91 -15.56
N ASP A 9 -9.56 0.07 -14.65
CA ASP A 9 -10.68 0.39 -13.77
C ASP A 9 -11.15 -0.79 -12.90
N ALA A 10 -10.25 -1.70 -12.56
CA ALA A 10 -10.59 -2.96 -11.89
C ALA A 10 -10.84 -2.83 -10.37
N TYR A 11 -10.56 -1.65 -9.80
CA TYR A 11 -10.76 -1.36 -8.38
C TYR A 11 -10.87 0.14 -8.12
N ASP A 12 -11.40 0.51 -6.95
CA ASP A 12 -11.40 1.89 -6.46
C ASP A 12 -10.23 2.18 -5.50
N THR A 13 -9.85 1.16 -4.71
CA THR A 13 -8.79 1.26 -3.71
C THR A 13 -7.82 0.08 -3.83
N ALA A 14 -6.52 0.39 -3.91
CA ALA A 14 -5.45 -0.60 -3.80
C ALA A 14 -4.97 -0.71 -2.34
N ILE A 15 -4.79 -1.94 -1.86
CA ILE A 15 -4.11 -2.23 -0.60
C ILE A 15 -2.67 -2.67 -0.91
N LEU A 16 -1.70 -1.85 -0.54
CA LEU A 16 -0.28 -2.12 -0.73
C LEU A 16 0.34 -2.59 0.59
N VAL A 17 0.55 -3.89 0.73
CA VAL A 17 1.29 -4.45 1.88
C VAL A 17 2.79 -4.45 1.54
N SER A 18 3.49 -3.39 1.95
CA SER A 18 4.92 -3.23 1.70
C SER A 18 5.52 -2.18 2.61
N SER A 19 6.80 -2.34 2.91
CA SER A 19 7.63 -1.37 3.63
C SER A 19 8.68 -0.70 2.73
N ASP A 20 8.69 -1.03 1.44
CA ASP A 20 9.69 -0.62 0.46
C ASP A 20 9.33 0.70 -0.21
N GLY A 21 10.25 1.68 -0.12
CA GLY A 21 10.07 3.00 -0.71
C GLY A 21 10.02 3.00 -2.24
N ASP A 22 10.53 1.96 -2.88
CA ASP A 22 10.62 1.89 -4.35
C ASP A 22 9.25 1.78 -5.04
N PHE A 23 8.18 1.57 -4.27
CA PHE A 23 6.80 1.59 -4.79
C PHE A 23 6.22 3.00 -5.00
N VAL A 24 6.88 4.07 -4.54
CA VAL A 24 6.37 5.46 -4.68
C VAL A 24 5.94 5.79 -6.12
N PRO A 25 6.73 5.50 -7.17
CA PRO A 25 6.31 5.78 -8.55
C PRO A 25 5.04 5.01 -8.96
N ALA A 26 4.89 3.77 -8.49
CA ALA A 26 3.71 2.97 -8.78
C ALA A 26 2.47 3.50 -8.06
N VAL A 27 2.62 3.98 -6.81
CA VAL A 27 1.53 4.64 -6.06
C VAL A 27 1.10 5.92 -6.76
N GLN A 28 2.04 6.75 -7.20
CA GLN A 28 1.74 7.99 -7.94
C GLN A 28 0.96 7.69 -9.22
N ALA A 29 1.40 6.73 -10.03
CA ALA A 29 0.72 6.34 -11.26
C ALA A 29 -0.72 5.83 -11.03
N VAL A 30 -0.97 5.16 -9.89
CA VAL A 30 -2.33 4.70 -9.52
C VAL A 30 -3.19 5.87 -9.07
N LYS A 31 -2.65 6.79 -8.28
CA LYS A 31 -3.36 7.99 -7.82
C LYS A 31 -3.69 8.95 -8.96
N GLU A 32 -2.84 9.04 -9.98
CA GLU A 32 -3.13 9.78 -11.22
C GLU A 32 -4.36 9.24 -11.97
N LYS A 33 -4.75 7.98 -11.73
CA LYS A 33 -6.02 7.40 -12.22
C LYS A 33 -7.20 7.63 -11.29
N GLY A 34 -7.06 8.50 -10.29
CA GLY A 34 -8.10 8.81 -9.32
C GLY A 34 -8.39 7.66 -8.35
N LYS A 35 -7.49 6.67 -8.26
CA LYS A 35 -7.64 5.53 -7.36
C LYS A 35 -7.01 5.83 -6.00
N ASN A 36 -7.60 5.29 -4.93
CA ASN A 36 -7.04 5.37 -3.59
C ASN A 36 -5.96 4.31 -3.40
N VAL A 37 -4.97 4.60 -2.57
CA VAL A 37 -3.94 3.65 -2.14
C VAL A 37 -3.82 3.69 -0.62
N GLU A 38 -4.05 2.53 0.01
CA GLU A 38 -3.79 2.33 1.44
C GLU A 38 -2.56 1.45 1.61
N ASN A 39 -1.56 1.93 2.36
CA ASN A 39 -0.35 1.18 2.63
C ASN A 39 -0.40 0.49 3.99
N ILE A 40 -0.01 -0.78 4.03
CA ILE A 40 0.19 -1.55 5.24
C ILE A 40 1.69 -1.89 5.34
N GLY A 41 2.36 -1.35 6.36
CA GLY A 41 3.79 -1.58 6.60
C GLY A 41 4.05 -2.24 7.94
N PHE A 42 5.15 -2.98 8.06
CA PHE A 42 5.54 -3.59 9.35
C PHE A 42 5.96 -2.51 10.36
N GLU A 43 5.52 -2.65 11.62
CA GLU A 43 5.73 -1.63 12.67
C GLU A 43 7.18 -1.14 12.83
N ASN A 44 8.16 -2.04 12.65
CA ASN A 44 9.57 -1.77 12.88
C ASN A 44 10.36 -1.38 11.62
N LYS A 45 9.71 -1.38 10.45
CA LYS A 45 10.37 -1.07 9.17
C LYS A 45 9.33 -0.56 8.19
N PHE A 46 9.37 0.71 7.82
CA PHE A 46 8.54 1.29 6.75
C PHE A 46 9.21 2.50 6.13
N SER A 47 8.89 2.78 4.87
CA SER A 47 9.33 3.99 4.18
C SER A 47 8.40 5.16 4.50
N TYR A 48 8.95 6.20 5.12
CA TYR A 48 8.21 7.44 5.38
C TYR A 48 7.71 8.11 4.10
N HIS A 49 8.50 8.07 3.02
CA HIS A 49 8.10 8.62 1.73
C HIS A 49 6.89 7.86 1.16
N LEU A 50 6.94 6.52 1.18
CA LEU A 50 5.80 5.71 0.73
C LEU A 50 4.54 6.02 1.53
N GLN A 51 4.67 6.08 2.86
CA GLN A 51 3.58 6.45 3.75
C GLN A 51 2.94 7.78 3.36
N GLN A 52 3.75 8.82 3.13
CA GLN A 52 3.25 10.16 2.78
C GLN A 52 2.62 10.23 1.39
N THR A 53 2.98 9.30 0.50
CA THR A 53 2.42 9.25 -0.87
C THR A 53 1.03 8.61 -0.89
N CYS A 54 0.79 7.64 0.00
CA CYS A 54 -0.46 6.90 0.10
C CYS A 54 -1.54 7.73 0.81
N ASP A 55 -2.82 7.37 0.60
CA ASP A 55 -3.96 8.08 1.19
C ASP A 55 -4.19 7.68 2.65
N LYS A 56 -3.86 6.43 2.99
CA LYS A 56 -3.86 5.94 4.37
C LYS A 56 -2.67 5.03 4.62
N PHE A 57 -2.28 4.93 5.87
CA PHE A 57 -1.26 4.02 6.34
C PHE A 57 -1.68 3.31 7.62
N SER A 58 -1.47 1.99 7.66
CA SER A 58 -1.67 1.17 8.84
C SER A 58 -0.42 0.35 9.14
N LYS A 59 -0.13 0.14 10.43
CA LYS A 59 0.97 -0.71 10.86
C LYS A 59 0.48 -2.14 11.05
N LEU A 60 1.17 -3.09 10.45
CA LEU A 60 0.96 -4.52 10.69
C LEU A 60 1.88 -4.98 11.84
N LYS A 61 1.27 -5.41 12.93
CA LYS A 61 1.98 -5.91 14.12
C LYS A 61 2.12 -7.42 14.07
N LYS A 62 3.20 -7.92 14.66
CA LYS A 62 3.49 -9.37 14.73
C LYS A 62 2.31 -10.14 15.33
N ILE A 63 1.72 -9.63 16.41
CA ILE A 63 0.59 -10.28 17.09
C ILE A 63 -0.68 -10.35 16.24
N GLU A 64 -0.83 -9.48 15.24
CA GLU A 64 -1.95 -9.55 14.30
C GLU A 64 -1.72 -10.66 13.27
N VAL A 65 -0.48 -10.82 12.82
CA VAL A 65 -0.08 -11.89 11.89
C VAL A 65 -0.21 -13.27 12.56
N GLU A 66 0.22 -13.40 13.81
CA GLU A 66 0.17 -14.66 14.56
C GLU A 66 -1.25 -15.23 14.69
N LYS A 67 -2.29 -14.38 14.72
CA LYS A 67 -3.70 -14.80 14.76
C LYS A 67 -4.18 -15.55 13.52
N PHE A 68 -3.48 -15.43 12.39
CA PHE A 68 -3.85 -16.13 11.15
C PHE A 68 -3.25 -17.54 11.06
N PHE A 69 -2.29 -17.86 11.93
CA PHE A 69 -1.60 -19.16 11.96
C PHE A 69 -1.93 -19.98 13.21
N SER A 70 -2.79 -19.47 14.09
CA SER A 70 -3.38 -20.16 15.24
C SER A 70 -4.72 -20.77 14.89
#